data_AF-A0A6S7G198-F1
#
_entry.id   AF-A0A6S7G198-F1
#
_cell.length_a   1.000
_cell.length_b   1.000
_cell.length_c   1.000
_cell.angle_alpha   90.00
_cell.angle_beta   90.00
_cell.angle_gamma   90.00
#
_symmetry.space_group_name_H-M   'P 1'
#
loop_
_entity.id
_entity.type
_entity.pdbx_description
1 polymer ?
#
loop_
_entity_poly.entity_id
_entity_poly.type
_entity_poly.pdbx_seq_one_letter_code
_entity_poly.pdbx_strand_id
1 'polypeptide(L)'
;MQSPNVPVPSRTVVKCCCGKICKGARGLKMHQRSCQVIHGLNDELSADLEEQITTDNTADTPENDNSINDIDMTNDESFPELKQGINLPKNDSGWQTANDYFKCALQLNDPIRMQDVNSKIKLLNDVIYNYFADNFGHNETYGP
;
A
#
# COMPACT_ATOMS: atom_id res chain seq x y z
N MET A 1 -55.29 -5.87 -22.06
CA MET A 1 -54.00 -6.56 -22.28
C MET A 1 -52.90 -5.61 -21.85
N GLN A 2 -52.36 -5.80 -20.64
CA GLN A 2 -51.30 -4.97 -20.08
C GLN A 2 -49.96 -5.64 -20.40
N SER A 3 -49.12 -4.99 -21.20
CA SER A 3 -47.77 -5.48 -21.53
C SER A 3 -46.89 -5.50 -20.27
N PRO A 4 -46.09 -6.57 -20.02
CA PRO A 4 -45.15 -6.58 -18.91
C PRO A 4 -44.03 -5.56 -19.15
N ASN A 5 -43.86 -4.64 -18.20
CA ASN A 5 -42.74 -3.70 -18.17
C ASN A 5 -41.48 -4.49 -17.78
N VAL A 6 -40.66 -4.86 -18.76
CA VAL A 6 -39.38 -5.53 -18.54
C VAL A 6 -38.40 -4.51 -17.98
N PRO A 7 -37.80 -4.73 -16.79
CA PRO A 7 -36.78 -3.84 -16.25
C PRO A 7 -35.57 -3.80 -17.19
N VAL A 8 -35.26 -2.61 -17.72
CA VAL A 8 -34.03 -2.39 -18.49
C VAL A 8 -32.85 -2.60 -17.54
N PRO A 9 -31.90 -3.51 -17.83
CA PRO A 9 -30.76 -3.74 -16.95
C PRO A 9 -29.92 -2.46 -16.87
N SER A 10 -29.79 -1.91 -15.66
CA SER A 10 -28.96 -0.75 -15.39
C SER A 10 -27.50 -1.10 -15.74
N ARG A 11 -26.93 -0.38 -16.70
CA ARG A 11 -25.53 -0.58 -17.08
C ARG A 11 -24.65 -0.14 -15.93
N THR A 12 -24.09 -1.09 -15.18
CA THR A 12 -23.11 -0.80 -14.13
C THR A 12 -21.86 -0.23 -14.79
N VAL A 13 -21.56 1.03 -14.50
CA VAL A 13 -20.30 1.66 -14.90
C VAL A 13 -19.27 1.45 -13.80
N VAL A 14 -18.02 1.17 -14.17
CA VAL A 14 -16.94 0.89 -13.22
C VAL A 14 -15.73 1.73 -13.59
N LYS A 15 -15.07 2.35 -12.62
CA LYS A 15 -13.92 3.24 -12.83
C LYS A 15 -12.61 2.48 -12.61
N CYS A 16 -11.64 2.67 -13.51
CA CYS A 16 -10.27 2.18 -13.32
C CYS A 16 -9.46 3.16 -12.45
N CYS A 17 -8.39 2.67 -11.81
CA CYS A 17 -7.48 3.48 -10.99
C CYS A 17 -6.86 4.66 -11.77
N CYS A 18 -6.69 4.53 -13.09
CA CYS A 18 -6.25 5.64 -13.96
C CYS A 18 -7.31 6.74 -14.19
N GLY A 19 -8.53 6.57 -13.67
CA GLY A 19 -9.64 7.50 -13.83
C GLY A 19 -10.64 7.14 -14.93
N LYS A 20 -10.31 6.21 -15.84
CA LYS A 20 -11.18 5.86 -16.99
C LYS A 20 -12.44 5.12 -16.56
N ILE A 21 -13.60 5.57 -17.06
CA ILE A 21 -14.90 4.92 -16.83
C ILE A 21 -15.12 3.83 -17.89
N CYS A 22 -15.39 2.62 -17.41
CA CYS A 22 -15.61 1.43 -18.23
C CYS A 22 -17.06 0.95 -18.15
N LYS A 23 -17.53 0.32 -19.23
CA LYS A 23 -18.86 -0.30 -19.29
C LYS A 23 -18.78 -1.68 -18.61
N GLY A 24 -19.04 -1.72 -17.32
CA GLY A 24 -19.05 -2.93 -16.51
C GLY A 24 -17.67 -3.55 -16.26
N ALA A 25 -17.67 -4.63 -15.49
CA ALA A 25 -16.46 -5.36 -15.10
C ALA A 25 -15.67 -5.90 -16.31
N ARG A 26 -16.35 -6.35 -17.37
CA ARG A 26 -15.68 -6.82 -18.60
C ARG A 26 -14.89 -5.70 -19.28
N GLY A 27 -15.48 -4.50 -19.37
CA GLY A 27 -14.81 -3.33 -19.91
C GLY A 27 -13.59 -2.91 -19.08
N LEU A 28 -13.73 -2.97 -17.75
CA LEU A 28 -12.61 -2.70 -16.85
C LEU A 28 -11.46 -3.69 -17.06
N LYS A 29 -11.73 -5.00 -17.08
CA LYS A 29 -10.70 -6.03 -17.32
C LYS A 29 -9.99 -5.88 -18.65
N MET A 30 -10.70 -5.49 -19.71
CA MET A 30 -10.08 -5.24 -21.02
C MET A 30 -9.17 -4.02 -20.98
N HIS A 31 -9.61 -2.95 -20.30
CA HIS A 31 -8.82 -1.74 -20.17
C HIS A 31 -7.56 -1.95 -19.29
N GLN A 32 -7.67 -2.69 -18.18
CA GLN A 32 -6.55 -2.96 -17.27
C GLN A 32 -5.34 -3.56 -18.00
N ARG A 33 -5.55 -4.40 -19.01
CA ARG A 33 -4.48 -5.02 -19.82
C ARG A 33 -3.60 -4.02 -20.58
N SER A 34 -4.10 -2.82 -20.85
CA SER A 34 -3.38 -1.76 -21.56
C SER A 34 -3.24 -0.47 -20.76
N CYS A 35 -3.57 -0.52 -19.46
CA CYS A 35 -3.53 0.65 -18.60
C CYS A 35 -2.14 0.80 -17.97
N GLN A 36 -1.39 1.83 -18.35
CA GLN A 36 -0.03 2.08 -17.81
C GLN A 36 -0.01 2.20 -16.27
N VAL A 37 -1.05 2.79 -15.67
CA VAL A 37 -1.16 2.88 -14.20
C VAL A 37 -1.27 1.49 -13.57
N ILE A 38 -1.99 0.56 -14.21
CA ILE A 38 -2.13 -0.80 -13.70
C ILE A 38 -0.85 -1.60 -13.91
N HIS A 39 -0.16 -1.39 -15.04
CA HIS A 39 1.15 -2.00 -15.28
C HIS A 39 2.16 -1.55 -14.23
N GLY A 40 2.31 -0.23 -13.98
CA GLY A 40 3.23 0.26 -12.96
C GLY A 40 2.95 -0.30 -11.56
N LEU A 41 1.67 -0.37 -11.15
CA LEU A 41 1.30 -0.96 -9.86
C LEU A 41 1.60 -2.47 -9.77
N ASN A 42 1.46 -3.20 -10.88
CA ASN A 42 1.77 -4.63 -10.92
C ASN A 42 3.28 -4.86 -10.94
N ASP A 43 4.04 -4.04 -11.67
CA ASP A 43 5.49 -4.13 -11.78
C ASP A 43 6.16 -3.85 -10.43
N GLU A 44 5.68 -2.83 -9.70
CA GLU A 44 6.10 -2.51 -8.32
C GLU A 44 5.82 -3.68 -7.37
N LEU A 45 4.60 -4.24 -7.42
CA LEU A 45 4.25 -5.41 -6.60
C LEU A 45 5.07 -6.65 -6.97
N SER A 46 5.41 -6.84 -8.25
CA SER A 46 6.27 -7.93 -8.71
C SER A 46 7.70 -7.77 -8.21
N ALA A 47 8.26 -6.55 -8.24
CA ALA A 47 9.59 -6.27 -7.70
C ALA A 47 9.65 -6.54 -6.18
N ASP A 48 8.66 -6.07 -5.42
CA ASP A 48 8.57 -6.31 -3.97
C ASP A 48 8.49 -7.82 -3.63
N LEU A 49 7.87 -8.62 -4.49
CA LEU A 49 7.76 -10.06 -4.31
C LEU A 49 9.05 -10.79 -4.67
N GLU A 50 9.78 -10.34 -5.70
CA GLU A 50 11.09 -10.88 -6.08
C GLU A 50 12.17 -10.58 -5.03
N GLU A 51 12.12 -9.40 -4.41
CA GLU A 51 13.00 -9.04 -3.29
C GLU A 51 12.77 -9.94 -2.07
N GLN A 52 11.51 -10.30 -1.78
CA GLN A 52 11.18 -11.20 -0.66
C GLN A 52 11.53 -12.67 -0.93
N ILE A 53 11.54 -13.13 -2.19
CA ILE A 53 11.89 -14.52 -2.54
C ILE A 53 13.42 -14.73 -2.48
N THR A 54 14.21 -13.68 -2.70
CA THR A 54 15.68 -13.76 -2.69
C THR A 54 16.30 -13.69 -1.29
N THR A 55 15.55 -13.29 -0.26
CA THR A 55 16.03 -13.24 1.14
C THR A 55 15.81 -14.53 1.95
N ASP A 56 15.09 -15.51 1.42
CA ASP A 56 14.60 -16.66 2.21
C ASP A 56 15.21 -18.04 1.84
N ASN A 57 16.37 -18.09 1.19
CA ASN A 57 17.05 -19.37 0.96
C ASN A 57 18.56 -19.33 1.29
N THR A 58 18.91 -19.63 2.55
CA THR A 58 20.22 -20.19 2.88
C THR A 58 20.14 -21.17 4.07
N ALA A 59 20.10 -22.47 3.74
CA ALA A 59 20.68 -23.63 4.45
C ALA A 59 20.47 -24.82 3.49
N ASP A 60 21.46 -25.44 2.84
CA ASP A 60 22.73 -25.98 3.33
C ASP A 60 23.89 -25.88 2.29
N THR A 61 25.12 -25.72 2.80
CA THR A 61 26.48 -25.63 2.18
C THR A 61 26.94 -27.02 1.61
N PRO A 62 27.99 -27.21 0.75
CA PRO A 62 29.26 -26.47 0.75
C PRO A 62 30.05 -26.16 -0.55
N GLU A 63 30.90 -25.13 -0.38
CA GLU A 63 32.22 -24.82 -0.98
C GLU A 63 32.44 -24.95 -2.50
N ASN A 64 32.66 -23.81 -3.17
CA ASN A 64 33.76 -23.66 -4.13
C ASN A 64 34.13 -22.17 -4.33
N ASP A 65 35.43 -21.91 -4.22
CA ASP A 65 36.14 -20.66 -4.50
C ASP A 65 35.79 -20.07 -5.87
N ASN A 66 35.55 -18.75 -5.93
CA ASN A 66 36.41 -17.83 -6.70
C ASN A 66 35.94 -16.37 -6.59
N SER A 67 36.84 -15.56 -6.04
CA SER A 67 37.29 -14.25 -6.54
C SER A 67 36.27 -13.13 -6.78
N ILE A 68 36.33 -12.14 -5.88
CA ILE A 68 36.40 -10.69 -6.13
C ILE A 68 35.27 -10.11 -7.01
N ASN A 69 34.39 -9.34 -6.37
CA ASN A 69 34.30 -7.89 -6.60
C ASN A 69 33.62 -7.24 -5.39
N ASP A 70 34.42 -6.57 -4.57
CA ASP A 70 33.96 -5.46 -3.72
C ASP A 70 33.28 -4.45 -4.63
N ILE A 71 31.95 -4.46 -4.65
CA ILE A 71 31.18 -3.31 -5.11
C ILE A 71 30.80 -2.55 -3.84
N ASP A 72 31.79 -1.81 -3.35
CA ASP A 72 31.59 -0.66 -2.49
C ASP A 72 30.81 0.38 -3.30
N MET A 73 29.48 0.29 -3.26
CA MET A 73 28.60 1.33 -3.76
C MET A 73 28.24 2.20 -2.55
N THR A 74 29.14 3.11 -2.20
CA THR A 74 28.81 4.28 -1.37
C THR A 74 27.84 5.17 -2.13
N ASN A 75 26.59 4.73 -2.24
CA ASN A 75 25.50 5.60 -2.61
C ASN A 75 24.94 6.13 -1.30
N ASP A 76 25.38 7.33 -0.94
CA ASP A 76 24.77 8.20 0.07
C ASP A 76 23.37 8.63 -0.42
N GLU A 77 22.53 7.65 -0.73
CA GLU A 77 21.09 7.81 -0.74
C GLU A 77 20.72 7.72 0.74
N SER A 78 20.49 8.88 1.35
CA SER A 78 19.88 8.96 2.69
C SER A 78 18.52 8.28 2.62
N PHE A 79 18.49 6.95 2.74
CA PHE A 79 17.27 6.18 2.89
C PHE A 79 16.51 6.80 4.06
N PRO A 80 15.22 7.13 3.87
CA PRO A 80 14.44 7.68 4.97
C PRO A 80 14.51 6.68 6.12
N GLU A 81 14.95 7.15 7.29
CA GLU A 81 15.11 6.34 8.49
C GLU A 81 13.83 5.53 8.71
N LEU A 82 13.94 4.21 8.60
CA LEU A 82 12.81 3.31 8.74
C LEU A 82 12.24 3.49 10.15
N LYS A 83 10.99 3.93 10.23
CA LYS A 83 10.32 4.10 11.51
C LYS A 83 10.26 2.75 12.23
N GLN A 84 10.59 2.76 13.53
CA GLN A 84 10.55 1.55 14.36
C GLN A 84 9.16 0.91 14.29
N GLY A 85 9.10 -0.42 14.24
CA GLY A 85 7.82 -1.14 14.22
C GLY A 85 6.96 -0.77 15.42
N ILE A 86 5.65 -0.64 15.22
CA ILE A 86 4.66 -0.29 16.25
C ILE A 86 3.78 -1.50 16.58
N ASN A 87 3.35 -1.58 17.84
CA ASN A 87 2.34 -2.55 18.25
C ASN A 87 0.97 -2.09 17.76
N LEU A 88 0.14 -3.03 17.30
CA LEU A 88 -1.22 -2.77 16.86
C LEU A 88 -2.25 -3.26 17.89
N PRO A 89 -3.46 -2.67 17.91
CA PRO A 89 -4.54 -3.15 18.77
C PRO A 89 -4.84 -4.62 18.52
N LYS A 90 -4.91 -5.41 19.60
CA LYS A 90 -5.21 -6.86 19.53
C LYS A 90 -6.71 -7.17 19.42
N ASN A 91 -7.57 -6.17 19.60
CA ASN A 91 -9.02 -6.36 19.65
C ASN A 91 -9.75 -5.24 18.89
N ASP A 92 -10.99 -5.54 18.50
CA ASP A 92 -11.83 -4.65 17.70
C ASP A 92 -12.13 -3.33 18.42
N SER A 93 -12.27 -3.36 19.75
CA SER A 93 -12.53 -2.15 20.53
C SER A 93 -11.39 -1.13 20.46
N GLY A 94 -10.14 -1.60 20.46
CA GLY A 94 -8.96 -0.75 20.29
C GLY A 94 -8.87 -0.16 18.89
N TRP A 95 -9.19 -0.95 17.85
CA TRP A 95 -9.29 -0.47 16.48
C TRP A 95 -10.41 0.57 16.31
N GLN A 96 -11.56 0.35 16.92
CA GLN A 96 -12.68 1.28 16.86
C GLN A 96 -12.31 2.63 17.51
N THR A 97 -11.66 2.59 18.67
CA THR A 97 -11.18 3.79 19.37
C THR A 97 -10.16 4.56 18.53
N ALA A 98 -9.20 3.85 17.91
CA ALA A 98 -8.23 4.46 17.00
C ALA A 98 -8.91 5.13 15.79
N ASN A 99 -9.86 4.43 15.17
CA ASN A 99 -10.61 4.96 14.04
C ASN A 99 -11.39 6.22 14.39
N ASP A 100 -12.02 6.26 15.58
CA ASP A 100 -12.76 7.43 16.02
C ASP A 100 -11.83 8.60 16.35
N TYR A 101 -10.65 8.33 16.91
CA TYR A 101 -9.59 9.32 17.04
C TYR A 101 -9.15 9.87 15.67
N PHE A 102 -8.86 9.01 14.68
CA PHE A 102 -8.39 9.44 13.36
C PHE A 102 -9.43 10.31 12.64
N LYS A 103 -10.72 10.00 12.74
CA LYS A 103 -11.79 10.86 12.18
C LYS A 103 -11.75 12.27 12.76
N CYS A 104 -11.52 12.39 14.08
CA CYS A 104 -11.42 13.67 14.78
C CYS A 104 -10.12 14.40 14.49
N ALA A 105 -8.98 13.70 14.47
CA ALA A 105 -7.65 14.25 14.31
C ALA A 105 -7.37 14.71 12.87
N LEU A 106 -7.89 13.97 11.89
CA LEU A 106 -7.60 14.25 10.49
C LEU A 106 -8.56 15.26 9.87
N GLN A 107 -9.79 15.43 10.41
CA GLN A 107 -10.82 16.39 9.97
C GLN A 107 -10.58 16.95 8.57
N LEU A 108 -10.55 16.04 7.58
CA LEU A 108 -10.28 16.37 6.18
C LEU A 108 -11.56 16.93 5.58
N ASN A 109 -11.98 18.10 6.08
CA ASN A 109 -13.19 18.78 5.61
C ASN A 109 -12.98 19.37 4.21
N ASP A 110 -11.73 19.55 3.81
CA ASP A 110 -11.37 20.04 2.48
C ASP A 110 -10.96 18.90 1.54
N PRO A 111 -11.43 18.92 0.27
CA PRO A 111 -11.00 17.95 -0.72
C PRO A 111 -9.48 18.04 -0.94
N ILE A 112 -8.82 16.89 -0.92
CA ILE A 112 -7.37 16.79 -1.18
C ILE A 112 -7.09 17.30 -2.60
N ARG A 113 -6.33 18.40 -2.69
CA ARG A 113 -5.86 18.95 -3.96
C ARG A 113 -4.62 18.19 -4.42
N MET A 114 -4.43 18.08 -5.73
CA MET A 114 -3.31 17.33 -6.32
C MET A 114 -1.93 17.79 -5.83
N GLN A 115 -1.75 19.08 -5.63
CA GLN A 115 -0.53 19.69 -5.11
C GLN A 115 -0.25 19.38 -3.61
N ASP A 116 -1.26 18.92 -2.87
CA ASP A 116 -1.17 18.67 -1.43
C ASP A 116 -1.12 17.17 -1.10
N VAL A 117 -1.15 16.28 -2.10
CA VAL A 117 -1.27 14.82 -1.89
C VAL A 117 -0.15 14.28 -1.01
N ASN A 118 1.11 14.58 -1.33
CA ASN A 118 2.25 14.10 -0.54
C ASN A 118 2.21 14.62 0.89
N SER A 119 1.87 15.90 1.08
CA SER A 119 1.76 16.52 2.41
C SER A 119 0.62 15.91 3.24
N LYS A 120 -0.51 15.59 2.61
CA LYS A 120 -1.65 14.95 3.28
C LYS A 120 -1.38 13.48 3.59
N ILE A 121 -0.69 12.75 2.72
CA ILE A 121 -0.24 11.37 2.98
C ILE A 121 0.77 11.36 4.13
N LYS A 122 1.73 12.29 4.14
CA LYS A 122 2.69 12.43 5.24
C LYS A 122 1.97 12.69 6.57
N LEU A 123 1.05 13.65 6.59
CA LEU A 123 0.23 13.94 7.77
C LEU A 123 -0.55 12.70 8.25
N LEU A 124 -1.17 11.97 7.32
CA LEU A 124 -1.91 10.75 7.64
C LEU A 124 -1.01 9.70 8.29
N ASN A 125 0.13 9.41 7.66
CA ASN A 125 1.11 8.44 8.16
C ASN A 125 1.65 8.85 9.54
N ASP A 126 1.95 10.13 9.74
CA ASP A 126 2.45 10.64 11.02
C ASP A 126 1.39 10.53 12.12
N VAL A 127 0.14 10.92 11.85
CA VAL A 127 -0.95 10.82 12.84
C VAL A 127 -1.23 9.37 13.23
N ILE A 128 -1.29 8.46 12.25
CA ILE A 128 -1.54 7.04 12.52
C ILE A 128 -0.38 6.42 13.29
N TYR A 129 0.84 6.64 12.83
CA TYR A 129 2.05 6.08 13.45
C TYR A 129 2.19 6.56 14.89
N ASN A 130 2.13 7.87 15.11
CA ASN A 130 2.31 8.46 16.44
C ASN A 130 1.22 7.99 17.40
N TYR A 131 -0.04 7.90 16.95
CA TYR A 131 -1.11 7.38 17.80
C TYR A 131 -0.81 5.95 18.29
N PHE A 132 -0.39 5.05 17.41
CA PHE A 132 -0.11 3.68 17.82
C PHE A 132 1.19 3.56 18.63
N ALA A 133 2.23 4.31 18.27
CA ALA A 133 3.47 4.38 19.05
C ALA A 133 3.20 4.86 20.49
N ASP A 134 2.39 5.89 20.67
CA ASP A 134 2.07 6.47 21.98
C ASP A 134 1.17 5.56 22.83
N ASN A 135 0.23 4.85 22.21
CA ASN A 135 -0.78 4.06 22.94
C ASN A 135 -0.40 2.58 23.13
N PHE A 136 0.40 2.00 22.23
CA PHE A 136 0.74 0.59 22.24
C PHE A 136 2.25 0.33 22.26
N GLY A 137 3.07 1.39 22.10
CA GLY A 137 4.52 1.29 22.09
C GLY A 137 5.08 0.73 20.79
N HIS A 138 6.40 0.58 20.78
CA HIS A 138 7.13 0.00 19.68
C HIS A 138 7.33 -1.51 19.88
N ASN A 139 7.51 -2.23 18.77
CA ASN A 139 7.98 -3.61 18.80
C ASN A 139 9.39 -3.59 19.39
N GLU A 140 9.63 -4.35 20.47
CA GLU A 140 10.98 -4.61 20.94
C GLU A 140 11.71 -5.37 19.84
N THR A 141 12.59 -4.68 19.11
CA THR A 141 13.61 -5.35 18.31
C THR A 141 14.55 -6.04 19.30
N TYR A 142 14.32 -7.32 19.57
CA TYR A 142 15.35 -8.19 20.14
C TYR A 142 16.49 -8.25 19.11
N GLY A 143 17.50 -7.42 19.30
CA GLY A 143 18.77 -7.57 18.61
C GLY A 143 19.54 -8.74 19.20
N PRO A 144 20.18 -9.60 18.38
CA PRO A 144 21.27 -10.46 18.85
C PRO A 144 22.51 -9.63 19.24
#